data_AF-A0A852K5X6-F1
#
_entry.id   AF-A0A852K5X6-F1
#
_cell.length_a   1.000
_cell.length_b   1.000
_cell.length_c   1.000
_cell.angle_alpha   90.00
_cell.angle_beta   90.00
_cell.angle_gamma   90.00
#
_symmetry.space_group_name_H-M   'P 1'
#
loop_
_entity.id
_entity.type
_entity.pdbx_description
1 polymer ?
#
loop_
_entity_poly.entity_id
_entity_poly.type
_entity_poly.pdbx_seq_one_letter_code
_entity_poly.pdbx_strand_id
1 'polypeptide(L)'
;RLCHQLALECEELPRPFHQQVLVPGGHHISLPYEFLVPCLCIEASYSHHDSPRSKHCPFRDRPDAYGPELWSSVHFHDFSTSSKDQMAMLLSASCPLHPRATLCWREAADEAAPCHDIPNSTASEDEQVRAPD
;
A
#
# COMPACT_ATOMS: atom_id res chain seq x y z
N ARG A 1 5.47 -18.34 -1.55
CA ARG A 1 4.30 -17.56 -1.07
C ARG A 1 4.37 -16.16 -1.66
N LEU A 2 3.25 -15.45 -1.75
CA LEU A 2 3.25 -14.01 -1.98
C LEU A 2 3.31 -13.26 -0.64
N CYS A 3 3.93 -12.09 -0.63
CA CYS A 3 4.05 -11.22 0.54
C CYS A 3 4.22 -9.74 0.11
N HIS A 4 3.99 -8.82 1.04
CA HIS A 4 4.30 -7.39 0.86
C HIS A 4 5.66 -7.08 1.46
N GLN A 5 6.56 -6.48 0.69
CA GLN A 5 7.82 -5.97 1.21
C GLN A 5 7.61 -4.65 1.94
N LEU A 6 7.57 -4.69 3.26
CA LEU A 6 7.50 -3.51 4.12
C LEU A 6 8.82 -3.37 4.89
N ALA A 7 9.48 -2.22 4.73
CA ALA A 7 10.81 -1.96 5.30
C ALA A 7 11.81 -3.11 5.04
N LEU A 8 12.20 -3.87 6.07
CA LEU A 8 13.17 -4.97 5.99
C LEU A 8 12.53 -6.36 5.90
N GLU A 9 11.21 -6.47 6.06
CA GLU A 9 10.52 -7.75 6.21
C GLU A 9 9.52 -8.00 5.08
N CYS A 10 9.22 -9.27 4.82
CA CYS A 10 8.15 -9.66 3.90
C CYS A 10 6.92 -10.02 4.74
N GLU A 11 5.99 -9.09 4.80
CA GLU A 11 4.78 -9.20 5.58
C GLU A 11 3.76 -10.10 4.90
N GLU A 12 3.06 -10.87 5.73
CA GLU A 12 2.09 -11.83 5.25
C GLU A 12 0.87 -11.13 4.67
N LEU A 13 0.40 -11.63 3.52
CA LEU A 13 -0.77 -11.04 2.88
C LEU A 13 -2.04 -11.28 3.73
N PRO A 14 -3.03 -10.37 3.67
CA PRO A 14 -4.33 -10.63 4.26
C PRO A 14 -5.03 -11.81 3.58
N ARG A 15 -5.99 -12.42 4.27
CA ARG A 15 -6.88 -13.43 3.67
C ARG A 15 -7.71 -12.77 2.55
N PRO A 16 -7.98 -13.47 1.43
CA PRO A 16 -7.69 -14.89 1.17
C PRO A 16 -6.31 -15.17 0.52
N PHE A 17 -5.44 -14.17 0.39
CA PHE A 17 -4.19 -14.28 -0.38
C PHE A 17 -3.00 -14.84 0.41
N HIS A 18 -3.14 -15.01 1.73
CA HIS A 18 -2.21 -15.80 2.52
C HIS A 18 -2.24 -17.26 2.03
N GLN A 19 -1.29 -17.59 1.15
CA GLN A 19 -1.11 -18.95 0.64
C GLN A 19 0.37 -19.34 0.56
N GLN A 20 0.68 -20.53 1.07
CA GLN A 20 1.96 -21.20 0.86
C GLN A 20 1.72 -22.47 0.05
N VAL A 21 2.53 -22.69 -0.98
CA VAL A 21 2.40 -23.86 -1.86
C VAL A 21 3.76 -24.50 -2.07
N LEU A 22 3.77 -25.83 -2.16
CA LEU A 22 4.94 -26.59 -2.55
C LEU A 22 5.04 -26.60 -4.07
N VAL A 23 6.18 -26.19 -4.59
CA VAL A 23 6.45 -26.17 -6.04
C VAL A 23 7.43 -27.29 -6.36
N PRO A 24 7.00 -28.38 -7.02
CA PRO A 24 7.93 -29.37 -7.54
C PRO A 24 8.80 -28.73 -8.62
N GLY A 25 10.09 -29.07 -8.67
CA GLY A 25 11.07 -28.43 -9.55
C GLY A 25 10.61 -28.36 -11.01
N GLY A 26 10.85 -27.22 -11.68
CA GLY A 26 10.52 -27.01 -13.09
C GLY A 26 9.04 -26.74 -13.40
N HIS A 27 8.18 -26.64 -12.39
CA HIS A 27 6.75 -26.36 -12.59
C HIS A 27 6.42 -24.88 -12.34
N HIS A 28 5.40 -24.40 -13.05
CA HIS A 28 4.81 -23.09 -12.81
C HIS A 28 3.60 -23.24 -11.88
N ILE A 29 3.41 -22.25 -11.02
CA ILE A 29 2.23 -22.12 -10.15
C ILE A 29 1.55 -20.78 -10.41
N SER A 30 0.25 -20.72 -10.20
CA SER A 30 -0.52 -19.46 -10.21
C SER A 30 -0.94 -19.15 -8.78
N LEU A 31 -0.54 -17.99 -8.29
CA LEU A 31 -0.96 -17.46 -7.00
C LEU A 31 -1.84 -16.23 -7.26
N PRO A 32 -3.14 -16.27 -6.88
CA PRO A 32 -4.01 -15.13 -7.11
C PRO A 32 -3.62 -13.97 -6.19
N TYR A 33 -3.77 -12.75 -6.69
CA TYR A 33 -3.64 -11.54 -5.91
C TYR A 33 -4.49 -10.42 -6.52
N GLU A 34 -5.00 -9.52 -5.67
CA GLU A 34 -6.03 -8.57 -6.06
C GLU A 34 -5.50 -7.39 -6.87
N PHE A 35 -4.34 -6.84 -6.49
CA PHE A 35 -3.85 -5.57 -7.02
C PHE A 35 -2.45 -5.69 -7.60
N LEU A 36 -2.17 -4.97 -8.67
CA LEU A 36 -0.79 -4.78 -9.13
C LEU A 36 -0.12 -3.68 -8.30
N VAL A 37 0.76 -4.06 -7.36
CA VAL A 37 1.42 -3.13 -6.43
C VAL A 37 2.94 -3.33 -6.36
N PRO A 38 3.75 -2.28 -6.13
CA PRO A 38 5.20 -2.33 -6.31
C PRO A 38 5.92 -3.12 -5.20
N CYS A 39 5.31 -3.22 -4.02
CA CYS A 39 5.85 -3.98 -2.89
C CYS A 39 5.47 -5.47 -2.92
N LEU A 40 4.70 -5.95 -3.91
CA LEU A 40 4.35 -7.36 -3.99
C LEU A 40 5.58 -8.19 -4.38
N CYS A 41 5.92 -9.18 -3.55
CA CYS A 41 7.09 -10.02 -3.72
C CYS A 41 6.74 -11.50 -3.63
N ILE A 42 7.61 -12.31 -4.21
CA ILE A 42 7.59 -13.76 -4.14
C ILE A 42 8.70 -14.16 -3.18
N GLU A 43 8.35 -14.90 -2.14
CA GLU A 43 9.31 -15.52 -1.23
C GLU A 43 9.24 -17.04 -1.33
N ALA A 44 10.40 -17.68 -1.46
CA ALA A 44 10.56 -19.12 -1.60
C ALA A 44 11.74 -19.64 -0.78
N SER A 45 11.63 -20.88 -0.30
CA SER A 45 12.69 -21.62 0.37
C SER A 45 12.54 -23.11 0.07
N TYR A 46 13.59 -23.89 0.32
CA TYR A 46 13.45 -25.34 0.34
C TYR A 46 12.65 -25.77 1.58
N SER A 47 12.06 -26.97 1.53
CA SER A 47 11.25 -27.51 2.62
C SER A 47 12.08 -28.01 3.83
N HIS A 48 13.39 -27.80 3.83
CA HIS A 48 14.26 -28.17 4.93
C HIS A 48 14.15 -27.16 6.08
N HIS A 49 14.32 -27.64 7.32
CA HIS A 49 14.38 -26.78 8.50
C HIS A 49 15.50 -25.75 8.34
N ASP A 50 15.22 -24.49 8.72
CA ASP A 50 16.13 -23.35 8.58
C ASP A 50 16.67 -23.10 7.17
N SER A 51 15.97 -23.55 6.12
CA SER A 51 16.37 -23.23 4.75
C SER A 51 16.34 -21.71 4.53
N PRO A 52 17.39 -21.11 3.93
CA PRO A 52 17.41 -19.70 3.64
C PRO A 52 16.25 -19.34 2.70
N ARG A 53 15.56 -18.26 3.03
CA ARG A 53 14.47 -17.71 2.21
C ARG A 53 15.06 -16.78 1.16
N SER A 54 14.68 -17.00 -0.09
CA SER A 54 14.98 -16.12 -1.21
C SER A 54 13.75 -15.30 -1.55
N LYS A 55 13.95 -14.02 -1.83
CA LYS A 55 12.88 -13.06 -2.13
C LYS A 55 13.15 -12.37 -3.47
N HIS A 56 12.10 -12.22 -4.26
CA HIS A 56 12.13 -11.45 -5.51
C HIS A 56 10.89 -10.55 -5.62
N CYS A 57 11.09 -9.28 -5.95
CA CYS A 57 10.03 -8.27 -6.03
C CYS A 57 9.95 -7.76 -7.48
N PRO A 58 9.18 -8.43 -8.36
CA PRO A 58 9.21 -8.17 -9.80
C PRO A 58 8.55 -6.84 -10.19
N PHE A 59 7.75 -6.24 -9.31
CA PHE A 59 6.95 -5.05 -9.59
C PHE A 59 7.55 -3.75 -9.03
N ARG A 60 8.63 -3.83 -8.25
CA ARG A 60 9.21 -2.65 -7.60
C ARG A 60 9.64 -1.59 -8.60
N ASP A 61 10.26 -2.00 -9.69
CA ASP A 61 10.84 -1.09 -10.68
C ASP A 61 9.91 -0.95 -11.92
N ARG A 62 8.62 -1.35 -11.77
CA ARG A 62 7.61 -1.37 -12.84
C ARG A 62 6.70 -0.14 -12.74
N PRO A 63 6.75 0.81 -13.70
CA PRO A 63 5.93 2.02 -13.64
C PRO A 63 4.42 1.76 -13.60
N ASP A 64 3.97 0.70 -14.26
CA ASP A 64 2.59 0.23 -14.27
C ASP A 64 2.07 -0.18 -12.88
N ALA A 65 2.96 -0.60 -11.96
CA ALA A 65 2.60 -0.92 -10.58
C ALA A 65 2.35 0.33 -9.71
N TYR A 66 2.70 1.53 -10.17
CA TYR A 66 2.41 2.81 -9.49
C TYR A 66 1.16 3.49 -10.03
N GLY A 67 0.35 2.76 -10.80
CA GLY A 67 -0.87 3.25 -11.45
C GLY A 67 -2.14 3.12 -10.59
N PRO A 68 -3.32 3.07 -11.24
CA PRO A 68 -4.62 3.04 -10.56
C PRO A 68 -4.77 1.89 -9.53
N GLU A 69 -4.23 0.71 -9.82
CA GLU A 69 -4.31 -0.47 -8.95
C GLU A 69 -3.69 -0.23 -7.57
N LEU A 70 -2.56 0.49 -7.49
CA LEU A 70 -1.95 0.89 -6.22
C LEU A 70 -2.91 1.75 -5.42
N TRP A 71 -3.53 2.75 -6.05
CA TRP A 71 -4.46 3.66 -5.38
C TRP A 71 -5.79 2.98 -5.02
N SER A 72 -6.21 1.95 -5.75
CA SER A 72 -7.35 1.11 -5.38
C SER A 72 -7.08 0.26 -4.12
N SER A 73 -5.81 -0.02 -3.82
CA SER A 73 -5.39 -0.75 -2.62
C SER A 73 -5.25 0.12 -1.35
N VAL A 74 -5.61 1.41 -1.45
CA VAL A 74 -5.45 2.41 -0.38
C VAL A 74 -6.79 2.69 0.30
N HIS A 75 -6.75 2.87 1.62
CA HIS A 75 -7.91 3.24 2.42
C HIS A 75 -7.64 4.52 3.21
N PHE A 76 -8.63 5.41 3.23
CA PHE A 76 -8.60 6.62 4.04
C PHE A 76 -9.47 6.43 5.28
N HIS A 77 -8.93 6.74 6.45
CA HIS A 77 -9.69 6.80 7.69
C HIS A 77 -9.80 8.24 8.16
N ASP A 78 -11.03 8.74 8.30
CA ASP A 78 -11.30 10.07 8.83
C ASP A 78 -11.40 10.02 10.35
N PHE A 79 -10.51 10.76 11.02
CA PHE A 79 -10.47 10.93 12.47
C PHE A 79 -10.93 12.34 12.90
N SER A 80 -11.53 13.11 11.99
CA SER A 80 -12.05 14.45 12.28
C SER A 80 -13.17 14.36 13.31
N THR A 81 -12.93 14.88 14.51
CA THR A 81 -13.95 14.90 15.57
C THR A 81 -14.82 16.13 15.44
N SER A 82 -16.14 15.96 15.43
CA SER A 82 -17.14 17.04 15.27
C SER A 82 -17.06 18.18 16.30
N SER A 83 -16.32 18.01 17.40
CA SER A 83 -16.22 18.98 18.50
C SER A 83 -14.94 19.81 18.51
N LYS A 84 -13.99 19.59 17.58
CA LYS A 84 -12.73 20.35 17.49
C LYS A 84 -12.49 20.76 16.04
N ASP A 85 -11.88 21.93 15.84
CA ASP A 85 -11.39 22.41 14.53
C ASP A 85 -10.13 21.63 14.07
N GLN A 86 -10.14 20.30 14.24
CA GLN A 86 -9.02 19.42 13.92
C GLN A 86 -9.47 18.43 12.85
N MET A 87 -8.90 18.57 11.66
CA MET A 87 -9.03 17.58 10.58
C MET A 87 -7.83 16.65 10.64
N ALA A 88 -8.09 15.35 10.76
CA ALA A 88 -7.06 14.33 10.77
C ALA A 88 -7.52 13.16 9.90
N MET A 89 -6.69 12.77 8.94
CA MET A 89 -6.96 11.65 8.05
C MET A 89 -5.74 10.73 8.03
N LEU A 90 -5.97 9.43 8.12
CA LEU A 90 -4.94 8.41 8.00
C LEU A 90 -5.04 7.71 6.65
N LEU A 91 -3.91 7.59 5.97
CA LEU A 91 -3.75 6.78 4.78
C LEU A 91 -3.22 5.39 5.16
N SER A 92 -4.00 4.36 4.90
CA SER A 92 -3.56 2.97 4.99
C SER A 92 -3.29 2.45 3.58
N ALA A 93 -2.06 2.06 3.27
CA ALA A 93 -1.68 1.56 1.96
C ALA A 93 -1.03 0.18 2.04
N SER A 94 -1.22 -0.65 1.00
CA SER A 94 -0.57 -1.96 0.91
C SER A 94 0.95 -1.87 0.77
N CYS A 95 1.47 -0.75 0.24
CA CYS A 95 2.90 -0.53 0.04
C CYS A 95 3.38 0.75 0.74
N PRO A 96 4.69 0.86 1.06
CA PRO A 96 5.25 2.10 1.59
C PRO A 96 5.15 3.22 0.55
N LEU A 97 4.48 4.32 0.92
CA LEU A 97 4.30 5.52 0.09
C LEU A 97 4.74 6.74 0.88
N HIS A 98 5.10 7.82 0.17
CA HIS A 98 5.32 9.14 0.77
C HIS A 98 4.29 10.11 0.15
N PRO A 99 3.03 10.06 0.61
CA PRO A 99 1.95 10.83 0.03
C PRO A 99 2.11 12.32 0.32
N ARG A 100 1.60 13.11 -0.62
CA ARG A 100 1.39 14.55 -0.45
C ARG A 100 -0.07 14.84 -0.75
N ALA A 101 -0.79 15.40 0.21
CA ALA A 101 -2.21 15.68 0.11
C ALA A 101 -2.47 17.19 0.20
N THR A 102 -3.44 17.71 -0.53
CA THR A 102 -3.85 19.13 -0.48
C THR A 102 -5.37 19.18 -0.34
N LEU A 103 -5.89 20.09 0.48
CA LEU A 103 -7.34 20.28 0.57
C LEU A 103 -7.84 20.90 -0.74
N CYS A 104 -9.00 20.46 -1.20
CA CYS A 104 -9.65 21.02 -2.37
C CYS A 104 -11.10 21.35 -2.03
N TRP A 105 -11.63 22.43 -2.62
CA TRP A 105 -13.02 22.84 -2.46
C TRP A 105 -13.81 22.51 -3.73
N ARG A 106 -15.09 22.18 -3.55
CA ARG A 106 -16.02 21.90 -4.63
C ARG A 106 -17.30 22.69 -4.40
N GLU A 107 -17.76 23.43 -5.41
CA GLU A 107 -18.87 24.38 -5.29
C GLU A 107 -20.24 23.69 -5.15
N ALA A 108 -20.38 22.48 -5.68
CA ALA A 108 -21.58 21.66 -5.57
C ALA A 108 -21.23 20.21 -5.19
N ALA A 109 -22.16 19.49 -4.57
CA ALA A 109 -22.04 18.06 -4.30
C ALA A 109 -22.16 17.19 -5.58
N ASP A 110 -21.98 17.79 -6.76
CA ASP A 110 -21.90 17.06 -8.02
C ASP A 110 -20.53 16.36 -8.10
N GLU A 111 -20.55 15.04 -8.18
CA GLU A 111 -19.36 14.20 -8.30
C GLU A 111 -18.53 14.52 -9.55
N ALA A 112 -19.14 15.10 -10.59
CA ALA A 112 -18.46 15.50 -11.82
C ALA A 112 -17.83 16.90 -11.78
N ALA A 113 -18.16 17.73 -10.78
CA ALA A 113 -17.59 19.07 -10.67
C ALA A 113 -16.09 19.02 -10.29
N PRO A 114 -15.23 19.82 -10.94
CA PRO A 114 -13.80 19.84 -10.63
C PRO A 114 -13.57 20.32 -9.19
N CYS A 115 -12.63 19.67 -8.50
CA CYS A 115 -12.16 20.16 -7.20
C CYS A 115 -11.07 21.20 -7.42
N HIS A 116 -11.18 22.35 -6.77
CA HIS A 116 -10.18 23.41 -6.86
C HIS A 116 -9.31 23.40 -5.60
N ASP A 117 -8.01 23.23 -5.78
CA ASP A 117 -7.05 23.22 -4.66
C ASP A 117 -7.12 24.50 -3.83
N ILE A 118 -7.12 24.32 -2.52
CA ILE A 118 -7.07 25.41 -1.55
C ILE A 118 -5.59 25.77 -1.36
N PRO A 119 -5.17 27.03 -1.58
CA PRO A 119 -3.78 27.42 -1.42
C PRO A 119 -3.32 27.23 0.03
N ASN A 120 -2.04 26.88 0.20
CA ASN A 120 -1.40 26.68 1.50
C ASN A 120 -2.05 25.60 2.40
N SER A 121 -2.68 24.59 1.80
CA SER A 121 -3.34 23.50 2.51
C SER A 121 -2.66 22.14 2.32
N THR A 122 -1.45 22.13 1.74
CA THR A 122 -0.73 20.89 1.47
C THR A 122 -0.08 20.33 2.73
N ALA A 123 -0.24 19.04 2.97
CA ALA A 123 0.46 18.26 3.98
C ALA A 123 1.26 17.11 3.35
N SER A 124 2.41 16.79 3.93
CA SER A 124 3.23 15.63 3.56
C SER A 124 3.66 14.83 4.78
N GLU A 125 3.84 13.52 4.63
CA GLU A 125 4.14 12.63 5.75
C GLU A 125 5.52 12.92 6.39
N ASP A 126 6.47 13.46 5.63
CA ASP A 126 7.79 13.89 6.12
C ASP A 126 7.74 15.08 7.10
N GLU A 127 6.63 15.83 7.13
CA GLU A 127 6.44 16.95 8.05
C GLU A 127 5.98 16.50 9.45
N GLN A 128 5.64 15.21 9.63
CA GLN A 128 5.15 14.64 10.88
C GLN A 128 6.21 13.82 11.63
N VAL A 129 7.48 14.25 11.66
CA VAL A 129 8.48 13.67 12.57
C VAL A 129 8.28 14.22 13.99
N ARG A 130 7.47 13.47 14.76
CA ARG A 130 7.49 13.24 16.23
C ARG A 130 6.08 13.29 16.83
N ALA A 131 5.53 12.11 17.13
CA ALA A 131 4.78 11.93 18.37
C ALA A 131 5.77 11.30 19.39
N PRO A 132 5.94 11.88 20.59
CA PRO A 132 6.67 11.21 21.67
C PRO A 132 5.85 10.05 22.24
N ASP A 133 6.57 9.03 22.73
CA ASP A 133 6.08 7.88 23.50
C ASP A 133 5.14 8.27 24.67
#